data_AF-A0AAV9UQ40-F1
#
_entry.id   AF-A0AAV9UQ40-F1
#
_cell.length_a   1.000
_cell.length_b   1.000
_cell.length_c   1.000
_cell.angle_alpha   90.00
_cell.angle_beta   90.00
_cell.angle_gamma   90.00
#
_symmetry.space_group_name_H-M   'P 1'
#
loop_
_entity.id
_entity.type
_entity.pdbx_description
1 polymer ?
#
loop_
_entity_poly.entity_id
_entity_poly.type
_entity_poly.pdbx_seq_one_letter_code
_entity_poly.pdbx_strand_id
1 'polypeptide(L)'
;MTVETELEAAVTTAFISGPESLMTNNADPTQEPRFILNTNGYETVQLYVTAGLKLAEDKTAYEEWMPRKDFQDIDSIDEELYTLANQGLLSVSRSCRRFNEHDMGEVWSSPTLVIEYCEKAIQDLQDGQNSLNAHWKVLVDEKYRIHGSEDAAFGRARTLAISTLNRLEAYATTKKREATNVRNILTRFQNETTANLSKVRDLDRRFNDTEVSKDGKSYKSISELLNAELTELKAESERNQRFKDDWDNPASSKFDDFLIWEDRFSFFGDSTLTKLARLYRVTEAKIEKATAEKKKITVLILHISRLNEICQGLMPKMQDAIRALGELEALFDSQSSSLKEIARLLGILTEDVSSLDFDIRDVNIPTGLSRAVITFRKVKNLAEEYKRGRDSNPAVGEGHAH
;
A
#
# COMPACT_ATOMS: atom_id res chain seq x y z
N MET A 1 31.20 -18.17 21.52
CA MET A 1 30.96 -17.95 20.09
C MET A 1 32.20 -17.28 19.57
N THR A 2 32.84 -17.79 18.51
CA THR A 2 34.07 -17.18 17.98
C THR A 2 33.70 -16.00 17.07
N VAL A 3 34.64 -15.07 16.87
CA VAL A 3 34.52 -13.95 15.90
C VAL A 3 34.12 -14.45 14.51
N GLU A 4 34.53 -15.67 14.16
CA GLU A 4 34.22 -16.33 12.89
C GLU A 4 32.75 -16.69 12.76
N THR A 5 32.17 -17.34 13.77
CA THR A 5 30.74 -17.72 13.77
C THR A 5 29.85 -16.48 13.72
N GLU A 6 30.27 -15.41 14.40
CA GLU A 6 29.60 -14.10 14.37
C GLU A 6 29.68 -13.46 12.97
N LEU A 7 30.85 -13.51 12.33
CA LEU A 7 31.04 -12.96 10.98
C LEU A 7 30.24 -13.72 9.93
N GLU A 8 30.27 -15.05 9.98
CA GLU A 8 29.50 -15.90 9.07
C GLU A 8 27.99 -15.66 9.22
N ALA A 9 27.49 -15.55 10.45
CA ALA A 9 26.09 -15.24 10.71
C ALA A 9 25.70 -13.84 10.20
N ALA A 10 26.56 -12.83 10.43
CA ALA A 10 26.32 -11.47 9.97
C ALA A 10 26.34 -11.36 8.44
N VAL A 11 27.30 -12.03 7.78
CA VAL A 11 27.39 -12.15 6.31
C VAL A 11 26.17 -12.84 5.75
N THR A 12 25.76 -13.98 6.34
CA THR A 12 24.56 -14.71 5.91
C THR A 12 23.32 -13.83 6.04
N THR A 13 23.20 -13.07 7.13
CA THR A 13 22.05 -12.17 7.33
C THR A 13 22.05 -11.00 6.37
N ALA A 14 23.19 -10.33 6.20
CA ALA A 14 23.32 -9.15 5.32
C ALA A 14 23.17 -9.50 3.84
N PHE A 15 23.74 -10.63 3.41
CA PHE A 15 23.97 -10.92 1.99
C PHE A 15 23.16 -12.10 1.45
N ILE A 16 22.55 -12.90 2.32
CA ILE A 16 21.76 -14.07 1.90
C ILE A 16 20.30 -13.89 2.31
N SER A 17 20.00 -13.96 3.60
CA SER A 17 18.60 -13.98 4.06
C SER A 17 17.92 -12.61 4.00
N GLY A 18 18.66 -11.51 4.23
CA GLY A 18 18.10 -10.16 4.19
C GLY A 18 17.63 -9.71 2.80
N PRO A 19 18.39 -9.92 1.71
CA PRO A 19 17.88 -9.65 0.36
C PRO A 19 16.71 -10.56 -0.02
N GLU A 20 16.71 -11.82 0.44
CA GLU A 20 15.65 -12.79 0.14
C GLU A 20 14.30 -12.43 0.78
N SER A 21 14.30 -11.77 1.94
CA SER A 21 13.07 -11.35 2.62
C SER A 21 12.35 -10.17 1.96
N LEU A 22 12.92 -9.52 0.94
CA LEU A 22 12.20 -8.56 0.07
C LEU A 22 11.27 -9.24 -0.94
N MET A 23 11.30 -10.58 -1.00
CA MET A 23 10.43 -11.39 -1.83
C MET A 23 9.48 -12.21 -0.95
N THR A 24 8.21 -12.25 -1.30
CA THR A 24 7.28 -13.20 -0.67
C THR A 24 7.41 -14.54 -1.37
N ASN A 25 7.83 -15.56 -0.62
CA ASN A 25 7.71 -16.95 -1.07
C ASN A 25 6.22 -17.32 -1.02
N ASN A 26 5.64 -17.69 -2.16
CA ASN A 26 4.28 -18.23 -2.18
C ASN A 26 4.26 -19.56 -1.40
N ALA A 27 3.14 -19.88 -0.76
CA ALA A 27 2.93 -21.19 -0.14
C ALA A 27 3.07 -22.36 -1.14
N ASP A 28 2.97 -22.05 -2.43
CA ASP A 28 3.25 -22.94 -3.54
C ASP A 28 4.62 -22.58 -4.18
N PRO A 29 5.63 -23.48 -4.09
CA PRO A 29 6.95 -23.26 -4.66
C PRO A 29 6.97 -23.20 -6.20
N THR A 30 5.84 -23.48 -6.87
CA THR A 30 5.70 -23.35 -8.33
C THR A 30 5.33 -21.94 -8.79
N GLN A 31 4.92 -21.05 -7.87
CA GLN A 31 4.59 -19.67 -8.22
C GLN A 31 5.79 -18.74 -8.09
N GLU A 32 6.00 -17.89 -9.09
CA GLU A 32 7.09 -16.91 -9.10
C GLU A 32 7.05 -15.98 -7.87
N PRO A 33 8.20 -15.67 -7.25
CA PRO A 33 8.27 -14.78 -6.09
C PRO A 33 7.72 -13.41 -6.44
N ARG A 34 6.97 -12.82 -5.51
CA ARG A 34 6.41 -11.47 -5.68
C ARG A 34 7.16 -10.47 -4.82
N PHE A 35 7.14 -9.21 -5.26
CA PHE A 35 7.65 -8.11 -4.45
C PHE A 35 6.79 -7.94 -3.19
N ILE A 36 7.42 -7.67 -2.04
CA ILE A 36 6.73 -7.57 -0.73
C ILE A 36 5.60 -6.53 -0.69
N LEU A 37 5.71 -5.44 -1.47
CA LEU A 37 4.66 -4.42 -1.55
C LEU A 37 3.58 -4.73 -2.60
N ASN A 38 3.67 -5.86 -3.31
CA ASN A 38 2.65 -6.33 -4.24
C ASN A 38 1.41 -6.86 -3.49
N THR A 39 0.74 -5.95 -2.79
CA THR A 39 -0.51 -6.15 -2.08
C THR A 39 -1.61 -5.39 -2.83
N ASN A 40 -2.83 -5.93 -2.86
CA ASN A 40 -4.00 -5.21 -3.40
C ASN A 40 -4.33 -3.94 -2.59
N GLY A 41 -3.66 -3.70 -1.46
CA GLY A 41 -3.90 -2.56 -0.57
C GLY A 41 -3.70 -1.20 -1.21
N TYR A 42 -2.70 -1.03 -2.07
CA TYR A 42 -2.44 0.27 -2.71
C TYR A 42 -3.53 0.65 -3.72
N GLU A 43 -3.92 -0.26 -4.60
CA GLU A 43 -5.01 -0.05 -5.58
C GLU A 43 -6.34 0.21 -4.87
N THR A 44 -6.55 -0.47 -3.75
CA THR A 44 -7.72 -0.30 -2.91
C THR A 44 -7.78 1.08 -2.25
N VAL A 45 -6.67 1.54 -1.68
CA VAL A 45 -6.54 2.91 -1.13
C VAL A 45 -6.88 3.92 -2.22
N GLN A 46 -6.39 3.70 -3.44
CA GLN A 46 -6.69 4.55 -4.58
C GLN A 46 -8.18 4.67 -4.85
N LEU A 47 -8.89 3.55 -4.92
CA LEU A 47 -10.33 3.54 -5.17
C LEU A 47 -11.08 4.37 -4.13
N TYR A 48 -10.72 4.21 -2.87
CA TYR A 48 -11.34 4.95 -1.78
C TYR A 48 -11.02 6.45 -1.86
N VAL A 49 -9.79 6.81 -2.23
CA VAL A 49 -9.39 8.20 -2.43
C VAL A 49 -10.17 8.81 -3.61
N THR A 50 -10.19 8.14 -4.77
CA THR A 50 -10.94 8.56 -5.95
C THR A 50 -12.44 8.72 -5.66
N ALA A 51 -13.03 7.78 -4.90
CA ALA A 51 -14.39 7.92 -4.42
C ALA A 51 -14.54 9.12 -3.49
N GLY A 52 -13.67 9.31 -2.48
CA GLY A 52 -13.76 10.50 -1.64
C GLY A 52 -13.65 11.83 -2.40
N LEU A 53 -12.87 11.86 -3.48
CA LEU A 53 -12.63 13.07 -4.28
C LEU A 53 -13.86 13.56 -5.07
N LYS A 54 -14.78 12.68 -5.51
CA LYS A 54 -15.99 13.18 -6.21
C LYS A 54 -17.12 13.62 -5.27
N LEU A 55 -17.01 13.34 -3.97
CA LEU A 55 -17.94 13.89 -2.98
C LEU A 55 -17.88 15.43 -2.96
N ALA A 56 -18.91 16.05 -2.37
CA ALA A 56 -18.92 17.49 -2.13
C ALA A 56 -17.70 17.89 -1.29
N GLU A 57 -17.03 18.96 -1.70
CA GLU A 57 -15.79 19.42 -1.06
C GLU A 57 -16.04 20.28 0.18
N ASP A 58 -17.16 20.99 0.17
CA ASP A 58 -17.59 21.85 1.25
C ASP A 58 -19.12 21.84 1.40
N LYS A 59 -19.57 22.59 2.41
CA LYS A 59 -21.00 22.68 2.75
C LYS A 59 -21.83 23.30 1.62
N THR A 60 -21.27 24.23 0.87
CA THR A 60 -21.96 24.91 -0.25
C THR A 60 -22.18 23.93 -1.39
N ALA A 61 -21.12 23.24 -1.82
CA ALA A 61 -21.20 22.19 -2.83
C ALA A 61 -22.15 21.05 -2.40
N TYR A 62 -22.18 20.74 -1.10
CA TYR A 62 -23.12 19.76 -0.56
C TYR A 62 -24.57 20.25 -0.64
N GLU A 63 -24.87 21.49 -0.24
CA GLU A 63 -26.23 22.06 -0.32
C GLU A 63 -26.71 22.21 -1.77
N GLU A 64 -25.82 22.51 -2.70
CA GLU A 64 -26.15 22.53 -4.13
C GLU A 64 -26.50 21.13 -4.66
N TRP A 65 -25.74 20.11 -4.23
CA TRP A 65 -25.95 18.73 -4.62
C TRP A 65 -27.20 18.11 -3.95
N MET A 66 -27.31 18.29 -2.64
CA MET A 66 -28.38 17.82 -1.76
C MET A 66 -28.94 19.00 -0.96
N PRO A 67 -29.85 19.78 -1.56
CA PRO A 67 -30.56 20.83 -0.86
C PRO A 67 -31.34 20.28 0.32
N ARG A 68 -31.35 20.97 1.46
CA ARG A 68 -32.12 20.54 2.64
C ARG A 68 -33.61 20.41 2.36
N LYS A 69 -34.14 21.22 1.44
CA LYS A 69 -35.55 21.11 1.03
C LYS A 69 -35.89 19.73 0.46
N ASP A 70 -34.94 19.03 -0.16
CA ASP A 70 -35.16 17.70 -0.72
C ASP A 70 -35.36 16.67 0.43
N PHE A 71 -34.94 16.98 1.66
CA PHE A 71 -35.10 16.16 2.86
C PHE A 71 -36.37 16.45 3.66
N GLN A 72 -37.25 17.37 3.26
CA GLN A 72 -38.43 17.76 4.05
C GLN A 72 -39.29 16.56 4.51
N ASP A 73 -39.45 15.57 3.64
CA ASP A 73 -40.21 14.35 3.93
C ASP A 73 -39.55 13.44 4.97
N ILE A 74 -38.24 13.57 5.14
CA ILE A 74 -37.39 12.80 6.06
C ILE A 74 -37.15 13.58 7.35
N ASP A 75 -37.05 14.91 7.28
CA ASP A 75 -36.90 15.78 8.45
C ASP A 75 -38.08 15.61 9.44
N SER A 76 -39.27 15.21 8.96
CA SER A 76 -40.40 14.86 9.84
C SER A 76 -40.22 13.54 10.63
N ILE A 77 -39.22 12.74 10.27
CA ILE A 77 -38.91 11.42 10.85
C ILE A 77 -37.59 11.49 11.63
N ASP A 78 -36.55 12.04 11.01
CA ASP A 78 -35.21 12.20 11.57
C ASP A 78 -34.64 13.56 11.13
N GLU A 79 -34.81 14.58 11.98
CA GLU A 79 -34.37 15.96 11.73
C GLU A 79 -32.84 16.13 11.67
N GLU A 80 -32.09 15.16 12.20
CA GLU A 80 -30.63 15.20 12.23
C GLU A 80 -30.01 14.62 10.96
N LEU A 81 -30.74 13.78 10.23
CA LEU A 81 -30.19 12.95 9.16
C LEU A 81 -29.51 13.76 8.06
N TYR A 82 -30.10 14.90 7.68
CA TYR A 82 -29.49 15.84 6.73
C TYR A 82 -28.12 16.33 7.22
N THR A 83 -28.07 16.78 8.48
CA THR A 83 -26.85 17.34 9.07
C THR A 83 -25.78 16.27 9.22
N LEU A 84 -26.16 15.06 9.63
CA LEU A 84 -25.25 13.92 9.74
C LEU A 84 -24.72 13.49 8.36
N ALA A 85 -25.56 13.46 7.33
CA ALA A 85 -25.16 13.09 5.98
C ALA A 85 -24.15 14.09 5.41
N ASN A 86 -24.41 15.39 5.61
CA ASN A 86 -23.48 16.47 5.28
C ASN A 86 -22.13 16.28 5.99
N GLN A 87 -22.13 16.18 7.33
CA GLN A 87 -20.90 16.05 8.10
C GLN A 87 -20.12 14.77 7.77
N GLY A 88 -20.79 13.64 7.61
CA GLY A 88 -20.18 12.35 7.30
C GLY A 88 -19.49 12.35 5.94
N LEU A 89 -20.18 12.80 4.90
CA LEU A 89 -19.64 12.82 3.53
C LEU A 89 -18.55 13.87 3.35
N LEU A 90 -18.69 15.06 3.96
CA LEU A 90 -17.61 16.06 3.95
C LEU A 90 -16.37 15.58 4.70
N SER A 91 -16.54 14.84 5.81
CA SER A 91 -15.42 14.25 6.56
C SER A 91 -14.61 13.27 5.70
N VAL A 92 -15.30 12.43 4.92
CA VAL A 92 -14.67 11.52 3.95
C VAL A 92 -13.97 12.30 2.84
N SER A 93 -14.68 13.24 2.21
CA SER A 93 -14.13 14.03 1.10
C SER A 93 -12.83 14.74 1.48
N ARG A 94 -12.83 15.44 2.62
CA ARG A 94 -11.65 16.16 3.12
C ARG A 94 -10.49 15.23 3.44
N SER A 95 -10.77 14.07 4.04
CA SER A 95 -9.75 13.06 4.35
C SER A 95 -9.08 12.55 3.08
N CYS A 96 -9.87 12.15 2.08
CA CYS A 96 -9.37 11.66 0.80
C CYS A 96 -8.63 12.74 0.02
N ARG A 97 -9.15 13.98 -0.01
CA ARG A 97 -8.49 15.10 -0.69
C ARG A 97 -7.14 15.44 -0.08
N ARG A 98 -7.07 15.59 1.24
CA ARG A 98 -5.80 15.86 1.93
C ARG A 98 -4.79 14.73 1.68
N PHE A 99 -5.23 13.47 1.72
CA PHE A 99 -4.36 12.35 1.42
C PHE A 99 -3.86 12.40 -0.04
N ASN A 100 -4.75 12.64 -1.01
CA ASN A 100 -4.39 12.78 -2.41
C ASN A 100 -3.37 13.91 -2.66
N GLU A 101 -3.57 15.07 -2.04
CA GLU A 101 -2.76 16.27 -2.25
C GLU A 101 -1.37 16.21 -1.59
N HIS A 102 -1.26 15.54 -0.42
CA HIS A 102 -0.05 15.62 0.40
C HIS A 102 0.68 14.30 0.62
N ASP A 103 -0.03 13.18 0.58
CA ASP A 103 0.48 11.91 1.12
C ASP A 103 0.54 10.79 0.05
N MET A 104 -0.38 10.81 -0.93
CA MET A 104 -0.56 9.73 -1.91
C MET A 104 0.69 9.54 -2.78
N GLY A 105 1.32 10.61 -3.24
CA GLY A 105 2.55 10.53 -4.03
C GLY A 105 3.67 9.78 -3.30
N GLU A 106 3.85 10.03 -2.01
CA GLU A 106 4.87 9.35 -1.21
C GLU A 106 4.57 7.85 -1.04
N VAL A 107 3.33 7.52 -0.70
CA VAL A 107 2.83 6.14 -0.60
C VAL A 107 3.00 5.39 -1.92
N TRP A 108 2.71 6.04 -3.06
CA TRP A 108 2.83 5.46 -4.39
C TRP A 108 4.27 5.23 -4.80
N SER A 109 5.15 6.16 -4.43
CA SER A 109 6.58 6.09 -4.72
C SER A 109 7.35 5.07 -3.88
N SER A 110 6.73 4.47 -2.85
CA SER A 110 7.39 3.57 -1.89
C SER A 110 8.21 2.41 -2.47
N PRO A 111 7.92 1.80 -3.64
CA PRO A 111 8.81 0.81 -4.24
C PRO A 111 10.17 1.38 -4.68
N THR A 112 10.23 2.70 -4.95
CA THR A 112 11.47 3.40 -5.29
C THR A 112 12.49 3.29 -4.15
N LEU A 113 12.03 3.22 -2.89
CA LEU A 113 12.92 2.99 -1.74
C LEU A 113 13.72 1.69 -1.89
N VAL A 114 13.07 0.62 -2.35
CA VAL A 114 13.71 -0.68 -2.56
C VAL A 114 14.59 -0.64 -3.80
N ILE A 115 14.11 -0.07 -4.90
CA ILE A 115 14.88 0.05 -6.15
C ILE A 115 16.19 0.79 -5.88
N GLU A 116 16.12 1.96 -5.26
CA GLU A 116 17.30 2.77 -4.94
C GLU A 116 18.25 2.07 -3.96
N TYR A 117 17.72 1.35 -2.96
CA TYR A 117 18.53 0.54 -2.07
C TYR A 117 19.28 -0.57 -2.82
N CYS A 118 18.57 -1.35 -3.64
CA CYS A 118 19.15 -2.42 -4.43
C CYS A 118 20.21 -1.89 -5.41
N GLU A 119 19.95 -0.79 -6.10
CA GLU A 119 20.94 -0.16 -6.99
C GLU A 119 22.22 0.22 -6.25
N LYS A 120 22.08 0.88 -5.09
CA LYS A 120 23.23 1.26 -4.28
C LYS A 120 23.98 0.05 -3.74
N ALA A 121 23.26 -0.97 -3.28
CA ALA A 121 23.85 -2.22 -2.81
C ALA A 121 24.62 -2.94 -3.93
N ILE A 122 24.04 -3.09 -5.12
CA ILE A 122 24.72 -3.72 -6.26
C ILE A 122 26.01 -2.97 -6.60
N GLN A 123 25.94 -1.62 -6.68
CA GLN A 123 27.09 -0.78 -6.98
C GLN A 123 28.21 -0.96 -5.94
N ASP A 124 27.87 -0.85 -4.65
CA ASP A 124 28.85 -0.91 -3.57
C ASP A 124 29.38 -2.33 -3.33
N LEU A 125 28.63 -3.38 -3.68
CA LEU A 125 29.07 -4.76 -3.52
C LEU A 125 29.89 -5.28 -4.72
N GLN A 126 29.50 -4.99 -5.96
CA GLN A 126 30.11 -5.61 -7.16
C GLN A 126 30.90 -4.65 -8.05
N ASP A 127 30.53 -3.37 -8.15
CA ASP A 127 30.96 -2.53 -9.28
C ASP A 127 32.23 -1.71 -8.98
N GLY A 128 33.24 -1.86 -9.83
CA GLY A 128 34.44 -1.02 -9.84
C GLY A 128 35.49 -1.37 -8.79
N GLN A 129 36.60 -0.62 -8.81
CA GLN A 129 37.79 -0.82 -7.97
C GLN A 129 37.55 -0.47 -6.48
N ASN A 130 36.44 0.22 -6.17
CA ASN A 130 36.06 0.63 -4.83
C ASN A 130 34.90 -0.19 -4.25
N SER A 131 34.55 -1.32 -4.88
CA SER A 131 33.52 -2.23 -4.40
C SER A 131 34.01 -3.07 -3.23
N LEU A 132 33.06 -3.55 -2.40
CA LEU A 132 33.36 -4.47 -1.32
C LEU A 132 34.03 -5.75 -1.86
N ASN A 133 33.58 -6.28 -3.00
CA ASN A 133 34.21 -7.45 -3.63
C ASN A 133 35.67 -7.19 -4.06
N ALA A 134 35.99 -6.00 -4.61
CA ALA A 134 37.36 -5.66 -4.97
C ALA A 134 38.28 -5.60 -3.75
N HIS A 135 37.81 -4.99 -2.66
CA HIS A 135 38.55 -4.96 -1.39
C HIS A 135 38.65 -6.34 -0.76
N TRP A 136 37.58 -7.13 -0.84
CA TRP A 136 37.55 -8.48 -0.29
C TRP A 136 38.56 -9.40 -0.94
N LYS A 137 38.70 -9.36 -2.27
CA LYS A 137 39.71 -10.11 -3.02
C LYS A 137 41.14 -9.86 -2.54
N VAL A 138 41.44 -8.65 -2.08
CA VAL A 138 42.73 -8.36 -1.46
C VAL A 138 42.80 -8.97 -0.07
N LEU A 139 41.75 -8.87 0.74
CA LEU A 139 41.73 -9.42 2.10
C LEU A 139 41.85 -10.95 2.15
N VAL A 140 41.53 -11.65 1.07
CA VAL A 140 41.63 -13.11 0.93
C VAL A 140 42.78 -13.56 0.01
N ASP A 141 43.74 -12.68 -0.30
CA ASP A 141 44.94 -13.11 -1.04
C ASP A 141 45.70 -14.18 -0.24
N GLU A 142 46.04 -15.31 -0.87
CA GLU A 142 46.71 -16.47 -0.26
C GLU A 142 47.95 -16.08 0.54
N LYS A 143 48.65 -15.00 0.16
CA LYS A 143 49.81 -14.53 0.93
C LYS A 143 49.46 -14.15 2.38
N TYR A 144 48.22 -13.76 2.66
CA TYR A 144 47.69 -13.43 3.99
C TYR A 144 47.20 -14.63 4.80
N ARG A 145 47.36 -15.84 4.28
CA ARG A 145 47.12 -17.07 5.05
C ARG A 145 48.15 -17.28 6.17
N ILE A 146 49.33 -16.69 6.01
CA ILE A 146 50.42 -16.75 6.97
C ILE A 146 50.28 -15.59 7.96
N HIS A 147 50.19 -15.88 9.25
CA HIS A 147 50.13 -14.85 10.29
C HIS A 147 51.32 -13.88 10.21
N GLY A 148 51.05 -12.56 10.29
CA GLY A 148 52.07 -11.51 10.26
C GLY A 148 52.53 -11.10 8.85
N SER A 149 51.87 -11.60 7.80
CA SER A 149 52.14 -11.25 6.40
C SER A 149 51.34 -10.02 5.91
N GLU A 150 50.52 -9.43 6.77
CA GLU A 150 49.69 -8.28 6.47
C GLU A 150 50.54 -7.06 6.08
N ASP A 151 50.31 -6.54 4.88
CA ASP A 151 51.04 -5.40 4.34
C ASP A 151 50.15 -4.15 4.24
N ALA A 152 50.70 -3.07 3.67
CA ALA A 152 49.96 -1.82 3.47
C ALA A 152 48.73 -1.97 2.55
N ALA A 153 48.72 -2.94 1.63
CA ALA A 153 47.58 -3.22 0.77
C ALA A 153 46.46 -3.91 1.57
N PHE A 154 46.79 -4.83 2.48
CA PHE A 154 45.82 -5.43 3.41
C PHE A 154 45.14 -4.35 4.27
N GLY A 155 45.94 -3.51 4.93
CA GLY A 155 45.41 -2.45 5.80
C GLY A 155 44.53 -1.44 5.04
N ARG A 156 44.91 -1.11 3.78
CA ARG A 156 44.12 -0.24 2.91
C ARG A 156 42.80 -0.91 2.48
N ALA A 157 42.85 -2.15 2.01
CA ALA A 157 41.65 -2.89 1.59
C ALA A 157 40.66 -3.03 2.75
N ARG A 158 41.14 -3.32 3.96
CA ARG A 158 40.31 -3.39 5.17
C ARG A 158 39.61 -2.07 5.46
N THR A 159 40.36 -0.97 5.45
CA THR A 159 39.82 0.37 5.70
C THR A 159 38.73 0.73 4.69
N LEU A 160 38.96 0.41 3.41
CA LEU A 160 37.99 0.69 2.35
C LEU A 160 36.76 -0.23 2.41
N ALA A 161 36.94 -1.51 2.75
CA ALA A 161 35.84 -2.45 2.99
C ALA A 161 34.93 -1.96 4.13
N ILE A 162 35.51 -1.57 5.27
CA ILE A 162 34.79 -0.97 6.41
C ILE A 162 34.06 0.30 5.98
N SER A 163 34.70 1.17 5.20
CA SER A 163 34.06 2.39 4.70
C SER A 163 32.87 2.10 3.78
N THR A 164 32.94 1.06 2.95
CA THR A 164 31.83 0.65 2.08
C THR A 164 30.68 0.05 2.88
N LEU A 165 30.96 -0.78 3.88
CA LEU A 165 29.95 -1.32 4.80
C LEU A 165 29.24 -0.21 5.58
N ASN A 166 29.98 0.74 6.14
CA ASN A 166 29.40 1.89 6.86
C ASN A 166 28.54 2.77 5.95
N ARG A 167 28.90 2.91 4.66
CA ARG A 167 28.09 3.65 3.70
C ARG A 167 26.76 2.93 3.41
N LEU A 168 26.80 1.61 3.24
CA LEU A 168 25.60 0.81 3.05
C LEU A 168 24.71 0.79 4.30
N GLU A 169 25.32 0.73 5.48
CA GLU A 169 24.64 0.81 6.78
C GLU A 169 23.88 2.14 6.95
N ALA A 170 24.55 3.26 6.71
CA ALA A 170 23.92 4.58 6.75
C ALA A 170 22.78 4.71 5.72
N TYR A 171 22.93 4.09 4.55
CA TYR A 171 21.90 4.09 3.51
C TYR A 171 20.69 3.23 3.89
N ALA A 172 20.91 2.04 4.47
CA ALA A 172 19.85 1.20 5.02
C ALA A 172 19.09 1.94 6.13
N THR A 173 19.79 2.62 7.05
CA THR A 173 19.15 3.46 8.09
C THR A 173 18.31 4.59 7.49
N THR A 174 18.77 5.21 6.40
CA THR A 174 18.01 6.25 5.70
C THR A 174 16.72 5.67 5.10
N LYS A 175 16.81 4.53 4.41
CA LYS A 175 15.66 3.85 3.80
C LYS A 175 14.68 3.30 4.83
N LYS A 176 15.16 2.84 5.98
CA LYS A 176 14.33 2.50 7.16
C LYS A 176 13.44 3.68 7.55
N ARG A 177 14.05 4.86 7.75
CA ARG A 177 13.31 6.07 8.16
C ARG A 177 12.28 6.49 7.12
N GLU A 178 12.62 6.43 5.84
CA GLU A 178 11.69 6.72 4.74
C GLU A 178 10.52 5.72 4.74
N ALA A 179 10.78 4.42 4.86
CA ALA A 179 9.74 3.40 4.97
C ALA A 179 8.84 3.60 6.21
N THR A 180 9.42 3.99 7.36
CA THR A 180 8.67 4.35 8.57
C THR A 180 7.76 5.56 8.31
N ASN A 181 8.21 6.57 7.56
CA ASN A 181 7.38 7.73 7.24
C ASN A 181 6.17 7.32 6.38
N VAL A 182 6.39 6.53 5.32
CA VAL A 182 5.31 6.00 4.49
C VAL A 182 4.32 5.17 5.31
N ARG A 183 4.82 4.31 6.21
CA ARG A 183 3.96 3.53 7.12
C ARG A 183 3.11 4.44 8.00
N ASN A 184 3.70 5.47 8.60
CA ASN A 184 2.99 6.41 9.46
C ASN A 184 1.91 7.20 8.70
N ILE A 185 2.19 7.61 7.46
CA ILE A 185 1.22 8.23 6.56
C ILE A 185 0.02 7.31 6.37
N LEU A 186 0.26 6.05 5.99
CA LEU A 186 -0.82 5.09 5.73
C LEU A 186 -1.58 4.73 7.02
N THR A 187 -0.92 4.61 8.17
CA THR A 187 -1.56 4.42 9.47
C THR A 187 -2.44 5.60 9.86
N ARG A 188 -1.98 6.84 9.65
CA ARG A 188 -2.80 8.04 9.91
C ARG A 188 -4.05 8.02 9.03
N PHE A 189 -3.90 7.75 7.74
CA PHE A 189 -5.03 7.67 6.81
C PHE A 189 -6.00 6.55 7.19
N GLN A 190 -5.49 5.40 7.63
CA GLN A 190 -6.30 4.29 8.13
C GLN A 190 -7.14 4.68 9.37
N ASN A 191 -6.54 5.39 10.33
CA ASN A 191 -7.24 5.85 11.52
C ASN A 191 -8.37 6.84 11.18
N GLU A 192 -8.11 7.76 10.26
CA GLU A 192 -9.10 8.72 9.78
C GLU A 192 -10.23 8.03 9.02
N THR A 193 -9.88 7.04 8.19
CA THR A 193 -10.85 6.20 7.48
C THR A 193 -11.71 5.39 8.44
N THR A 194 -11.13 4.89 9.54
CA THR A 194 -11.88 4.19 10.60
C THR A 194 -12.88 5.12 11.28
N ALA A 195 -12.46 6.34 11.61
CA ALA A 195 -13.35 7.35 12.19
C ALA A 195 -14.49 7.71 11.21
N ASN A 196 -14.17 7.87 9.93
CA ASN A 196 -15.16 8.12 8.88
C ASN A 196 -16.12 6.93 8.70
N LEU A 197 -15.63 5.70 8.72
CA LEU A 197 -16.45 4.49 8.62
C LEU A 197 -17.52 4.44 9.70
N SER A 198 -17.22 4.85 10.93
CA SER A 198 -18.24 4.90 12.00
C SER A 198 -19.42 5.82 11.64
N LYS A 199 -19.13 6.99 11.05
CA LYS A 199 -20.15 7.95 10.62
C LYS A 199 -20.95 7.44 9.43
N VAL A 200 -20.25 6.88 8.43
CA VAL A 200 -20.89 6.31 7.23
C VAL A 200 -21.77 5.11 7.60
N ARG A 201 -21.32 4.26 8.53
CA ARG A 201 -22.11 3.13 9.02
C ARG A 201 -23.34 3.58 9.80
N ASP A 202 -23.25 4.62 10.64
CA ASP A 202 -24.43 5.14 11.32
C ASP A 202 -25.45 5.71 10.33
N LEU A 203 -24.99 6.44 9.32
CA LEU A 203 -25.85 6.92 8.22
C LEU A 203 -26.52 5.77 7.48
N ASP A 204 -25.75 4.76 7.08
CA ASP A 204 -26.27 3.58 6.38
C ASP A 204 -27.35 2.87 7.21
N ARG A 205 -27.10 2.68 8.52
CA ARG A 205 -28.05 2.09 9.47
C ARG A 205 -29.32 2.94 9.60
N ARG A 206 -29.21 4.27 9.73
CA ARG A 206 -30.38 5.16 9.83
C ARG A 206 -31.24 5.12 8.57
N PHE A 207 -30.62 5.09 7.39
CA PHE A 207 -31.35 5.01 6.13
C PHE A 207 -31.98 3.64 5.87
N ASN A 208 -31.30 2.55 6.25
CA ASN A 208 -31.64 1.22 5.76
C ASN A 208 -32.13 0.21 6.81
N ASP A 209 -31.77 0.39 8.08
CA ASP A 209 -31.95 -0.65 9.10
C ASP A 209 -32.68 -0.12 10.34
N THR A 210 -33.24 1.08 10.28
CA THR A 210 -33.98 1.71 11.38
C THR A 210 -35.45 1.80 11.00
N GLU A 211 -36.31 1.12 11.75
CA GLU A 211 -37.76 1.17 11.56
C GLU A 211 -38.28 2.60 11.77
N VAL A 212 -39.11 3.09 10.85
CA VAL A 212 -39.66 4.44 10.87
C VAL A 212 -41.17 4.42 10.68
N SER A 213 -41.84 5.43 11.22
CA SER A 213 -43.29 5.59 11.07
C SER A 213 -43.63 6.94 10.47
N LYS A 214 -44.48 6.95 9.44
CA LYS A 214 -45.01 8.17 8.79
C LYS A 214 -46.48 7.98 8.47
N ASP A 215 -47.30 9.00 8.74
CA ASP A 215 -48.75 9.00 8.49
C ASP A 215 -49.51 7.79 9.08
N GLY A 216 -49.07 7.32 10.25
CA GLY A 216 -49.68 6.17 10.94
C GLY A 216 -49.34 4.79 10.34
N LYS A 217 -48.40 4.72 9.38
CA LYS A 217 -47.86 3.47 8.82
C LYS A 217 -46.42 3.26 9.28
N SER A 218 -46.09 2.02 9.62
CA SER A 218 -44.70 1.62 9.89
C SER A 218 -44.02 1.11 8.63
N TYR A 219 -42.73 1.43 8.50
CA TYR A 219 -41.83 1.03 7.44
C TYR A 219 -40.55 0.51 8.09
N LYS A 220 -39.95 -0.55 7.56
CA LYS A 220 -38.70 -1.13 8.09
C LYS A 220 -37.53 -0.17 8.02
N SER A 221 -37.58 0.80 7.09
CA SER A 221 -36.51 1.77 6.88
C SER A 221 -36.98 3.01 6.11
N ILE A 222 -36.13 4.06 6.13
CA ILE A 222 -36.31 5.23 5.27
C ILE A 222 -36.20 4.82 3.79
N SER A 223 -35.31 3.88 3.44
CA SER A 223 -35.21 3.36 2.08
C SER A 223 -36.51 2.70 1.60
N GLU A 224 -37.17 1.88 2.44
CA GLU A 224 -38.45 1.27 2.10
C GLU A 224 -39.57 2.32 1.97
N LEU A 225 -39.60 3.32 2.86
CA LEU A 225 -40.52 4.44 2.78
C LEU A 225 -40.39 5.22 1.45
N LEU A 226 -39.16 5.47 1.02
CA LEU A 226 -38.89 6.26 -0.18
C LEU A 226 -39.13 5.45 -1.46
N ASN A 227 -38.75 4.17 -1.50
CA ASN A 227 -38.98 3.29 -2.62
C ASN A 227 -38.78 1.80 -2.26
N ALA A 228 -39.86 1.01 -2.28
CA ALA A 228 -39.81 -0.44 -2.04
C ALA A 228 -38.90 -1.20 -3.05
N GLU A 229 -38.75 -0.67 -4.28
CA GLU A 229 -37.86 -1.25 -5.30
C GLU A 229 -36.38 -1.03 -5.00
N LEU A 230 -36.04 -0.07 -4.13
CA LEU A 230 -34.67 0.17 -3.64
C LEU A 230 -34.19 -0.95 -2.72
N THR A 231 -35.11 -1.49 -1.92
CA THR A 231 -34.85 -2.67 -1.07
C THR A 231 -34.50 -3.89 -1.91
N GLU A 232 -35.17 -4.07 -3.05
CA GLU A 232 -34.93 -5.18 -3.98
C GLU A 232 -33.59 -5.03 -4.72
N LEU A 233 -33.23 -3.81 -5.11
CA LEU A 233 -31.94 -3.47 -5.72
C LEU A 233 -30.76 -3.60 -4.74
N LYS A 234 -30.94 -3.21 -3.48
CA LYS A 234 -29.96 -3.45 -2.42
C LYS A 234 -29.75 -4.96 -2.23
N ALA A 235 -30.83 -5.72 -2.14
CA ALA A 235 -30.73 -7.18 -2.05
C ALA A 235 -30.06 -7.81 -3.29
N GLU A 236 -30.24 -7.23 -4.49
CA GLU A 236 -29.56 -7.68 -5.71
C GLU A 236 -28.06 -7.30 -5.74
N SER A 237 -27.70 -6.11 -5.24
CA SER A 237 -26.30 -5.71 -5.03
C SER A 237 -25.59 -6.63 -4.01
N GLU A 238 -26.25 -6.90 -2.88
CA GLU A 238 -25.75 -7.80 -1.84
C GLU A 238 -25.66 -9.26 -2.33
N ARG A 239 -26.61 -9.73 -3.14
CA ARG A 239 -26.56 -11.06 -3.80
C ARG A 239 -25.48 -11.12 -4.88
N ASN A 240 -25.12 -10.00 -5.50
CA ASN A 240 -23.98 -9.89 -6.41
C ASN A 240 -22.63 -9.77 -5.67
N GLN A 241 -22.50 -10.47 -4.52
CA GLN A 241 -21.33 -10.65 -3.66
C GLN A 241 -20.00 -11.01 -4.35
N ARG A 242 -20.01 -11.20 -5.67
CA ARG A 242 -18.82 -11.28 -6.53
C ARG A 242 -17.91 -10.07 -6.42
N PHE A 243 -18.38 -8.93 -5.90
CA PHE A 243 -17.50 -7.80 -5.57
C PHE A 243 -16.46 -8.11 -4.49
N LYS A 244 -16.81 -8.94 -3.50
CA LYS A 244 -15.83 -9.43 -2.52
C LYS A 244 -14.85 -10.40 -3.19
N ASP A 245 -15.36 -11.28 -4.07
CA ASP A 245 -14.54 -12.25 -4.79
C ASP A 245 -13.57 -11.58 -5.80
N ASP A 246 -13.99 -10.50 -6.47
CA ASP A 246 -13.16 -9.73 -7.40
C ASP A 246 -12.10 -8.91 -6.64
N TRP A 247 -12.37 -8.44 -5.42
CA TRP A 247 -11.40 -7.78 -4.54
C TRP A 247 -10.24 -8.66 -4.07
N ASP A 248 -10.51 -9.96 -3.97
CA ASP A 248 -9.53 -10.97 -3.60
C ASP A 248 -8.78 -11.55 -4.81
N ASN A 249 -9.18 -11.18 -6.04
CA ASN A 249 -8.54 -11.63 -7.27
C ASN A 249 -7.61 -10.55 -7.89
N PRO A 250 -6.28 -10.66 -7.73
CA PRO A 250 -5.32 -9.70 -8.27
C PRO A 250 -5.28 -9.65 -9.81
N ALA A 251 -5.89 -10.62 -10.51
CA ALA A 251 -5.98 -10.63 -11.97
C ALA A 251 -7.27 -9.99 -12.51
N SER A 252 -8.18 -9.55 -11.64
CA SER A 252 -9.43 -8.94 -12.10
C SER A 252 -9.21 -7.48 -12.50
N SER A 253 -8.89 -7.27 -13.77
CA SER A 253 -8.93 -5.96 -14.46
C SER A 253 -10.36 -5.37 -14.54
N LYS A 254 -11.26 -5.76 -13.65
CA LYS A 254 -12.66 -5.31 -13.58
C LYS A 254 -12.87 -4.15 -12.61
N PHE A 255 -11.78 -3.56 -12.12
CA PHE A 255 -11.77 -2.30 -11.38
C PHE A 255 -12.50 -1.17 -12.15
N ASP A 256 -12.58 -1.25 -13.48
CA ASP A 256 -13.36 -0.34 -14.32
C ASP A 256 -14.87 -0.35 -14.00
N ASP A 257 -15.45 -1.48 -13.57
CA ASP A 257 -16.88 -1.56 -13.20
C ASP A 257 -17.19 -0.75 -11.91
N PHE A 258 -16.18 -0.32 -11.14
CA PHE A 258 -16.32 0.55 -9.97
C PHE A 258 -16.23 2.04 -10.31
N LEU A 259 -15.49 2.40 -11.37
CA LEU A 259 -15.25 3.78 -11.82
C LEU A 259 -16.47 4.45 -12.48
N ILE A 260 -17.67 3.86 -12.36
CA ILE A 260 -18.95 4.55 -12.60
C ILE A 260 -19.26 5.49 -11.42
N TRP A 261 -18.32 6.38 -11.17
CA TRP A 261 -18.39 7.63 -10.40
C TRP A 261 -18.17 8.81 -11.36
N GLU A 262 -18.42 8.58 -12.65
CA GLU A 262 -17.73 9.31 -13.71
C GLU A 262 -18.21 10.76 -13.84
N ASP A 263 -19.46 11.06 -13.52
CA ASP A 263 -19.92 12.44 -13.59
C ASP A 263 -20.66 12.80 -12.31
N ARG A 264 -20.40 13.99 -11.77
CA ARG A 264 -21.38 14.63 -10.88
C ARG A 264 -22.77 14.75 -11.57
N PHE A 265 -22.90 14.54 -12.89
CA PHE A 265 -24.06 14.86 -13.73
C PHE A 265 -24.17 14.17 -15.14
N SER A 266 -24.05 12.85 -15.33
CA SER A 266 -24.37 12.25 -16.66
C SER A 266 -25.88 12.06 -16.86
N PHE A 267 -26.55 13.18 -17.11
CA PHE A 267 -27.92 13.26 -17.63
C PHE A 267 -28.00 12.95 -19.14
N PHE A 268 -26.91 12.64 -19.86
CA PHE A 268 -26.97 12.10 -21.23
C PHE A 268 -25.85 11.08 -21.48
N GLY A 269 -26.21 9.99 -22.16
CA GLY A 269 -25.51 8.72 -22.10
C GLY A 269 -24.14 8.63 -22.77
N ASP A 270 -23.33 7.70 -22.27
CA ASP A 270 -22.48 6.87 -23.11
C ASP A 270 -22.43 5.42 -22.60
N SER A 271 -22.02 4.49 -23.45
CA SER A 271 -22.56 3.13 -23.58
C SER A 271 -21.57 2.00 -23.29
N THR A 272 -20.51 2.27 -22.55
CA THR A 272 -19.51 1.26 -22.19
C THR A 272 -19.27 1.28 -20.70
N LEU A 273 -19.88 0.32 -19.96
CA LEU A 273 -19.50 -0.22 -18.63
C LEU A 273 -20.60 -1.21 -18.16
N THR A 274 -20.24 -2.42 -17.71
CA THR A 274 -20.99 -3.62 -18.13
C THR A 274 -21.99 -4.26 -17.17
N LYS A 275 -22.06 -3.96 -15.87
CA LYS A 275 -23.12 -4.52 -14.98
C LYS A 275 -23.62 -3.58 -13.90
N LEU A 276 -22.76 -2.80 -13.26
CA LEU A 276 -23.19 -1.79 -12.28
C LEU A 276 -23.92 -0.63 -12.96
N ALA A 277 -23.43 -0.18 -14.12
CA ALA A 277 -24.12 0.84 -14.92
C ALA A 277 -25.49 0.33 -15.36
N ARG A 278 -25.62 -0.98 -15.59
CA ARG A 278 -26.88 -1.64 -15.89
C ARG A 278 -27.81 -1.67 -14.67
N LEU A 279 -27.31 -2.01 -13.48
CA LEU A 279 -28.07 -1.92 -12.23
C LEU A 279 -28.51 -0.48 -11.95
N TYR A 280 -27.62 0.50 -12.10
CA TYR A 280 -27.94 1.92 -11.95
C TYR A 280 -28.97 2.39 -13.00
N ARG A 281 -28.83 2.02 -14.28
CA ARG A 281 -29.84 2.32 -15.32
C ARG A 281 -31.18 1.64 -15.07
N VAL A 282 -31.17 0.39 -14.56
CA VAL A 282 -32.40 -0.31 -14.14
C VAL A 282 -33.03 0.40 -12.94
N THR A 283 -32.21 0.88 -12.00
CA THR A 283 -32.64 1.71 -10.86
C THR A 283 -33.24 3.02 -11.35
N GLU A 284 -32.57 3.70 -12.26
CA GLU A 284 -33.03 4.97 -12.84
C GLU A 284 -34.34 4.83 -13.61
N ALA A 285 -34.49 3.80 -14.44
CA ALA A 285 -35.73 3.47 -15.13
C ALA A 285 -36.88 3.09 -14.17
N LYS A 286 -36.54 2.52 -13.01
CA LYS A 286 -37.50 2.17 -11.95
C LYS A 286 -37.91 3.38 -11.10
N ILE A 287 -36.97 4.29 -10.83
CA ILE A 287 -37.19 5.54 -10.08
C ILE A 287 -37.77 6.65 -10.97
N GLU A 288 -37.87 6.46 -12.29
CA GLU A 288 -38.40 7.44 -13.24
C GLU A 288 -39.83 7.91 -12.92
N LYS A 289 -40.57 7.12 -12.14
CA LYS A 289 -41.91 7.44 -11.63
C LYS A 289 -41.94 8.19 -10.29
N ALA A 290 -40.79 8.30 -9.61
CA ALA A 290 -40.67 9.03 -8.35
C ALA A 290 -40.48 10.54 -8.60
N THR A 291 -40.78 11.36 -7.59
CA THR A 291 -40.44 12.79 -7.66
C THR A 291 -38.92 12.97 -7.72
N ALA A 292 -38.46 14.06 -8.33
CA ALA A 292 -37.03 14.35 -8.47
C ALA A 292 -36.29 14.37 -7.11
N GLU A 293 -36.95 14.84 -6.06
CA GLU A 293 -36.45 14.87 -4.68
C GLU A 293 -36.23 13.44 -4.13
N LYS A 294 -37.23 12.56 -4.27
CA LYS A 294 -37.13 11.16 -3.87
C LYS A 294 -36.03 10.44 -4.64
N LYS A 295 -35.84 10.75 -5.93
CA LYS A 295 -34.76 10.20 -6.77
C LYS A 295 -33.39 10.58 -6.21
N LYS A 296 -33.16 11.84 -5.83
CA LYS A 296 -31.89 12.29 -5.27
C LYS A 296 -31.55 11.62 -3.94
N ILE A 297 -32.49 11.57 -3.01
CA ILE A 297 -32.23 10.94 -1.71
C ILE A 297 -31.99 9.44 -1.86
N THR A 298 -32.76 8.79 -2.73
CA THR A 298 -32.55 7.39 -3.13
C THR A 298 -31.11 7.14 -3.59
N VAL A 299 -30.57 8.00 -4.46
CA VAL A 299 -29.18 7.91 -4.94
C VAL A 299 -28.19 8.13 -3.79
N LEU A 300 -28.46 9.08 -2.90
CA LEU A 300 -27.64 9.32 -1.71
C LEU A 300 -27.56 8.07 -0.81
N ILE A 301 -28.69 7.39 -0.57
CA ILE A 301 -28.73 6.16 0.24
C ILE A 301 -27.82 5.09 -0.38
N LEU A 302 -27.93 4.87 -1.68
CA LEU A 302 -27.08 3.91 -2.40
C LEU A 302 -25.59 4.27 -2.28
N HIS A 303 -25.24 5.55 -2.37
CA HIS A 303 -23.87 6.01 -2.20
C HIS A 303 -23.35 5.78 -0.78
N ILE A 304 -24.16 6.03 0.24
CA ILE A 304 -23.79 5.81 1.64
C ILE A 304 -23.57 4.32 1.91
N SER A 305 -24.48 3.44 1.46
CA SER A 305 -24.32 1.99 1.58
C SER A 305 -23.05 1.52 0.87
N ARG A 306 -22.79 2.02 -0.33
CA ARG A 306 -21.59 1.64 -1.08
C ARG A 306 -20.31 2.13 -0.41
N LEU A 307 -20.32 3.36 0.10
CA LEU A 307 -19.19 3.90 0.86
C LEU A 307 -18.91 3.07 2.12
N ASN A 308 -19.96 2.60 2.81
CA ASN A 308 -19.83 1.69 3.95
C ASN A 308 -19.13 0.38 3.53
N GLU A 309 -19.56 -0.24 2.43
CA GLU A 309 -18.93 -1.46 1.88
C GLU A 309 -17.46 -1.24 1.51
N ILE A 310 -17.13 -0.14 0.82
CA ILE A 310 -15.75 0.19 0.44
C ILE A 310 -14.88 0.33 1.69
N CYS A 311 -15.34 1.12 2.67
CA CYS A 311 -14.60 1.31 3.91
C CYS A 311 -14.37 -0.02 4.63
N GLN A 312 -15.38 -0.91 4.66
CA GLN A 312 -15.25 -2.23 5.29
C GLN A 312 -14.24 -3.13 4.58
N GLY A 313 -14.24 -3.16 3.24
CA GLY A 313 -13.26 -3.94 2.47
C GLY A 313 -11.84 -3.37 2.57
N LEU A 314 -11.72 -2.04 2.57
CA LEU A 314 -10.45 -1.31 2.55
C LEU A 314 -9.62 -1.53 3.81
N MET A 315 -10.28 -1.62 4.97
CA MET A 315 -9.62 -1.68 6.26
C MET A 315 -8.60 -2.84 6.38
N PRO A 316 -8.96 -4.10 6.10
CA PRO A 316 -8.01 -5.21 6.02
C PRO A 316 -6.87 -4.99 5.02
N LYS A 317 -7.15 -4.44 3.83
CA LYS A 317 -6.12 -4.27 2.80
C LYS A 317 -5.14 -3.14 3.12
N MET A 318 -5.58 -2.05 3.76
CA MET A 318 -4.68 -1.05 4.34
C MET A 318 -3.80 -1.65 5.43
N GLN A 319 -4.36 -2.53 6.26
CA GLN A 319 -3.60 -3.23 7.29
C GLN A 319 -2.52 -4.15 6.69
N ASP A 320 -2.84 -4.85 5.59
CA ASP A 320 -1.87 -5.65 4.85
C ASP A 320 -0.73 -4.78 4.27
N ALA A 321 -1.05 -3.62 3.68
CA ALA A 321 -0.05 -2.69 3.15
C ALA A 321 0.82 -2.06 4.28
N ILE A 322 0.23 -1.70 5.42
CA ILE A 322 0.95 -1.24 6.61
C ILE A 322 1.89 -2.34 7.13
N ARG A 323 1.43 -3.59 7.15
CA ARG A 323 2.26 -4.74 7.55
C ARG A 323 3.44 -4.91 6.59
N ALA A 324 3.22 -4.88 5.29
CA ALA A 324 4.28 -5.00 4.29
C ALA A 324 5.34 -3.87 4.41
N LEU A 325 4.92 -2.63 4.70
CA LEU A 325 5.84 -1.54 5.02
C LEU A 325 6.60 -1.75 6.34
N GLY A 326 5.95 -2.37 7.34
CA GLY A 326 6.60 -2.79 8.57
C GLY A 326 7.65 -3.88 8.37
N GLU A 327 7.38 -4.85 7.49
CA GLU A 327 8.34 -5.88 7.09
C GLU A 327 9.53 -5.25 6.34
N LEU A 328 9.27 -4.27 5.46
CA LEU A 328 10.30 -3.50 4.79
C LEU A 328 11.19 -2.69 5.76
N GLU A 329 10.59 -2.06 6.78
CA GLU A 329 11.34 -1.37 7.84
C GLU A 329 12.25 -2.33 8.60
N ALA A 330 11.71 -3.47 9.05
CA ALA A 330 12.46 -4.48 9.80
C ALA A 330 13.63 -5.03 8.97
N LEU A 331 13.46 -5.11 7.65
CA LEU A 331 14.50 -5.53 6.73
C LEU A 331 15.65 -4.54 6.67
N PHE A 332 15.36 -3.25 6.48
CA PHE A 332 16.40 -2.22 6.47
C PHE A 332 17.12 -2.13 7.83
N ASP A 333 16.42 -2.36 8.93
CA ASP A 333 17.01 -2.43 10.27
C ASP A 333 17.98 -3.61 10.43
N SER A 334 17.56 -4.80 9.96
CA SER A 334 18.38 -6.00 9.96
C SER A 334 19.62 -5.85 9.07
N GLN A 335 19.46 -5.25 7.90
CA GLN A 335 20.57 -4.90 6.99
C GLN A 335 21.56 -3.96 7.67
N SER A 336 21.09 -2.85 8.25
CA SER A 336 21.93 -1.88 8.94
C SER A 336 22.72 -2.54 10.08
N SER A 337 22.05 -3.34 10.91
CA SER A 337 22.67 -4.05 12.04
C SER A 337 23.73 -5.05 11.58
N SER A 338 23.43 -5.83 10.55
CA SER A 338 24.36 -6.84 10.02
C SER A 338 25.57 -6.20 9.35
N LEU A 339 25.39 -5.13 8.58
CA LEU A 339 26.49 -4.40 7.94
C LEU A 339 27.42 -3.74 8.97
N LYS A 340 26.85 -3.15 10.03
CA LYS A 340 27.60 -2.61 11.17
C LYS A 340 28.43 -3.68 11.85
N GLU A 341 27.86 -4.87 12.02
CA GLU A 341 28.53 -5.99 12.67
C GLU A 341 29.69 -6.53 11.81
N ILE A 342 29.50 -6.69 10.49
CA ILE A 342 30.58 -7.06 9.57
C ILE A 342 31.70 -6.01 9.64
N ALA A 343 31.38 -4.71 9.65
CA ALA A 343 32.36 -3.64 9.73
C ALA A 343 33.17 -3.69 11.05
N ARG A 344 32.48 -3.96 12.18
CA ARG A 344 33.11 -4.13 13.49
C ARG A 344 34.08 -5.33 13.49
N LEU A 345 33.61 -6.49 13.03
CA LEU A 345 34.38 -7.73 12.98
C LEU A 345 35.60 -7.59 12.06
N LEU A 346 35.44 -6.94 10.91
CA LEU A 346 36.58 -6.58 10.04
C LEU A 346 37.62 -5.71 10.75
N GLY A 347 37.18 -4.79 11.62
CA GLY A 347 38.08 -3.95 12.40
C GLY A 347 38.93 -4.72 13.40
N ILE A 348 38.42 -5.85 13.91
CA ILE A 348 39.05 -6.69 14.94
C ILE A 348 40.04 -7.71 14.36
N LEU A 349 39.99 -8.00 13.06
CA LEU A 349 40.91 -8.91 12.35
C LEU A 349 42.40 -8.48 12.37
N THR A 350 42.79 -7.54 13.24
CA THR A 350 44.14 -7.00 13.43
C THR A 350 45.08 -7.86 14.27
N GLU A 351 44.58 -8.82 15.06
CA GLU A 351 45.36 -9.32 16.20
C GLU A 351 45.70 -10.82 16.21
N ASP A 352 44.96 -11.70 15.52
CA ASP A 352 45.28 -13.15 15.50
C ASP A 352 44.51 -13.87 14.38
N VAL A 353 44.85 -13.58 13.13
CA VAL A 353 44.25 -14.28 11.98
C VAL A 353 44.90 -15.67 11.85
N SER A 354 44.17 -16.71 12.23
CA SER A 354 44.55 -18.10 12.05
C SER A 354 44.35 -18.55 10.59
N SER A 355 44.96 -19.68 10.19
CA SER A 355 44.72 -20.25 8.85
C SER A 355 43.27 -20.71 8.64
N LEU A 356 42.52 -20.99 9.72
CA LEU A 356 41.10 -21.35 9.68
C LEU A 356 40.23 -20.13 9.31
N ASP A 357 40.62 -18.92 9.75
CA ASP A 357 39.99 -17.66 9.37
C ASP A 357 40.10 -17.39 7.87
N PHE A 358 41.19 -17.83 7.24
CA PHE A 358 41.38 -17.68 5.79
C PHE A 358 40.34 -18.48 4.99
N ASP A 359 40.18 -19.78 5.29
CA ASP A 359 39.30 -20.66 4.50
C ASP A 359 37.82 -20.25 4.58
N ILE A 360 37.35 -19.78 5.75
CA ILE A 360 35.97 -19.27 5.92
C ILE A 360 35.76 -17.95 5.15
N ARG A 361 36.75 -17.03 5.19
CA ARG A 361 36.68 -15.74 4.49
C ARG A 361 36.81 -15.88 2.98
N ASP A 362 37.59 -16.83 2.50
CA ASP A 362 37.83 -17.09 1.08
C ASP A 362 36.60 -17.70 0.38
N VAL A 363 35.88 -18.61 1.05
CA VAL A 363 34.74 -19.29 0.42
C VAL A 363 33.40 -18.58 0.67
N ASN A 364 33.08 -18.27 1.93
CA ASN A 364 31.71 -17.89 2.30
C ASN A 364 31.36 -16.46 1.89
N ILE A 365 32.32 -15.54 1.94
CA ILE A 365 32.04 -14.11 1.76
C ILE A 365 31.96 -13.73 0.27
N PRO A 366 32.86 -14.16 -0.62
CA PRO A 366 32.68 -13.97 -2.06
C PRO A 366 31.40 -14.63 -2.59
N THR A 367 31.05 -15.81 -2.06
CA THR A 367 29.80 -16.50 -2.39
C THR A 367 28.59 -15.71 -1.90
N GLY A 368 28.62 -15.24 -0.65
CA GLY A 368 27.57 -14.39 -0.06
C GLY A 368 27.37 -13.09 -0.85
N LEU A 369 28.45 -12.37 -1.15
CA LEU A 369 28.41 -11.13 -1.96
C LEU A 369 27.83 -11.37 -3.36
N SER A 370 28.26 -12.44 -4.02
CA SER A 370 27.75 -12.79 -5.36
C SER A 370 26.25 -13.12 -5.32
N ARG A 371 25.82 -13.89 -4.31
CA ARG A 371 24.40 -14.21 -4.10
C ARG A 371 23.58 -12.96 -3.77
N ALA A 372 24.07 -12.08 -2.90
CA ALA A 372 23.41 -10.82 -2.56
C ALA A 372 23.12 -9.99 -3.80
N VAL A 373 24.11 -9.85 -4.68
CA VAL A 373 23.97 -9.04 -5.88
C VAL A 373 22.97 -9.64 -6.86
N ILE A 374 22.96 -10.97 -7.02
CA ILE A 374 21.94 -11.68 -7.81
C ILE A 374 20.55 -11.43 -7.21
N THR A 375 20.40 -11.57 -5.89
CA THR A 375 19.12 -11.38 -5.21
C THR A 375 18.66 -9.93 -5.27
N PHE A 376 19.52 -8.95 -5.05
CA PHE A 376 19.18 -7.53 -5.18
C PHE A 376 18.77 -7.16 -6.61
N ARG A 377 19.41 -7.73 -7.64
CA ARG A 377 18.94 -7.56 -9.03
C ARG A 377 17.53 -8.12 -9.23
N LYS A 378 17.26 -9.31 -8.69
CA LYS A 378 15.93 -9.94 -8.77
C LYS A 378 14.87 -9.08 -8.06
N VAL A 379 15.15 -8.64 -6.83
CA VAL A 379 14.26 -7.77 -6.06
C VAL A 379 14.02 -6.45 -6.77
N LYS A 380 15.08 -5.81 -7.28
CA LYS A 380 14.98 -4.59 -8.08
C LYS A 380 14.03 -4.79 -9.26
N ASN A 381 14.21 -5.85 -10.04
CA ASN A 381 13.36 -6.14 -11.20
C ASN A 381 11.90 -6.33 -10.80
N LEU A 382 11.62 -7.07 -9.72
CA LEU A 382 10.27 -7.26 -9.20
C LEU A 382 9.63 -5.94 -8.74
N ALA A 383 10.40 -5.07 -8.08
CA ALA A 383 9.94 -3.74 -7.68
C ALA A 383 9.69 -2.82 -8.88
N GLU A 384 10.53 -2.88 -9.91
CA GLU A 384 10.35 -2.16 -11.18
C GLU A 384 9.16 -2.68 -12.00
N GLU A 385 8.91 -3.99 -12.01
CA GLU A 385 7.72 -4.59 -12.62
C GLU A 385 6.45 -4.14 -11.90
N TYR A 386 6.45 -4.17 -10.57
CA TYR A 386 5.34 -3.65 -9.77
C TYR A 386 5.11 -2.15 -10.03
N LYS A 387 6.18 -1.35 -10.11
CA LYS A 387 6.08 0.08 -10.45
C LYS A 387 5.52 0.29 -11.87
N ARG A 388 6.06 -0.40 -12.88
CA ARG A 388 5.60 -0.29 -14.28
C ARG A 388 4.16 -0.74 -14.46
N GLY A 389 3.76 -1.85 -13.84
CA GLY A 389 2.39 -2.35 -13.88
C GLY A 389 1.40 -1.28 -13.37
N ARG A 390 1.77 -0.57 -12.31
CA ARG A 390 0.98 0.55 -11.78
C ARG A 390 1.00 1.77 -12.72
N ASP A 391 2.16 2.22 -13.18
CA ASP A 391 2.29 3.39 -14.06
C ASP A 391 1.58 3.20 -15.41
N SER A 392 1.46 1.96 -15.88
CA SER A 392 0.77 1.59 -17.14
C SER A 392 -0.74 1.50 -17.02
N ASN A 393 -1.30 1.57 -15.81
CA ASN A 393 -2.73 1.57 -15.58
C ASN A 393 -3.24 3.03 -15.59
N PRO A 394 -3.98 3.48 -16.62
CA PRO A 394 -4.36 4.89 -16.78
C PRO A 394 -5.22 5.44 -15.63
N ALA A 395 -5.88 4.57 -14.85
CA ALA A 395 -6.56 4.96 -13.61
C ALA A 395 -5.58 5.51 -12.53
N VAL A 396 -4.28 5.21 -12.65
CA VAL A 396 -3.18 5.55 -11.72
C VAL A 396 -2.42 6.82 -12.15
N GLY A 397 -2.55 7.23 -13.41
CA GLY A 397 -1.70 8.28 -14.01
C GLY A 397 -2.18 9.73 -13.86
N GLU A 398 -3.47 9.98 -13.57
CA GLU A 398 -4.02 11.35 -13.53
C GLU A 398 -3.90 12.03 -12.16
N GLY A 399 -3.08 11.49 -11.27
CA GLY A 399 -2.79 12.05 -9.96
C GLY A 399 -1.61 13.03 -9.91
N HIS A 400 -1.11 13.57 -11.03
CA HIS A 400 -0.05 14.58 -11.01
C HIS A 400 -0.13 15.54 -12.20
N ALA A 401 -0.67 16.75 -11.98
CA ALA A 401 -0.10 18.04 -12.40
C ALA A 401 -1.15 19.15 -12.20
N HIS A 402 -1.19 19.76 -11.01
CA HIS A 402 -1.42 21.20 -10.84
C HIS A 402 -0.76 21.70 -9.56
#